data_AF-A0A7V1ZGX8-F1
#
_entry.id   AF-A0A7V1ZGX8-F1
#
_cell.length_a   1.000
_cell.length_b   1.000
_cell.length_c   1.000
_cell.angle_alpha   90.00
_cell.angle_beta   90.00
_cell.angle_gamma   90.00
#
_symmetry.space_group_name_H-M   'P 1'
#
loop_
_entity.id
_entity.type
_entity.pdbx_description
1 polymer ?
#
loop_
_entity_poly.entity_id
_entity_poly.type
_entity_poly.pdbx_seq_one_letter_code
_entity_poly.pdbx_strand_id
1 'polypeptide(L)'
;EEVSSRDNLLLSFAQRLQQGAQVALALHRRGLVEHEDLERAVAFLIPEARIESLPQPFAAVVTDFATGKAVALTRGDLRQAVAASSAVPGVVPPYGLDGRYVLDGGVVAEVPVEEARALVPRPVVAVDVGKGQLDWSLRQDPRVRVVEGINARYLQPEDVGGGCFQLVTVDVSFISVTLVLPRLLPLLAPEGLLCVLVKPQFEVGKGHVGKGGVVRDPQLREAAIQRVIAEAQALGLEVVSRCPSPLPGPAGNLEEFLLLKAKA
;
A
#
# COMPACT_ATOMS: atom_id res chain seq x y z
N GLU A 1 -5.87 -3.82 -37.64
CA GLU A 1 -6.70 -2.70 -37.20
C GLU A 1 -6.05 -2.10 -35.96
N GLU A 2 -5.65 -0.85 -36.10
CA GLU A 2 -5.10 0.01 -35.05
C GLU A 2 -6.17 0.30 -34.00
N VAL A 3 -5.78 0.34 -32.71
CA VAL A 3 -5.92 1.55 -31.88
C VAL A 3 -4.76 1.58 -30.87
N SER A 4 -3.78 2.43 -31.17
CA SER A 4 -3.12 3.36 -30.26
C SER A 4 -2.70 2.83 -28.88
N SER A 5 -1.58 2.10 -28.85
CA SER A 5 -0.69 2.15 -27.69
C SER A 5 -0.14 3.57 -27.66
N ARG A 6 -0.77 4.44 -26.86
CA ARG A 6 -0.13 5.64 -26.36
C ARG A 6 1.22 5.21 -25.82
N ASP A 7 2.25 5.59 -26.56
CA ASP A 7 3.64 5.44 -26.23
C ASP A 7 3.83 5.68 -24.75
N ASN A 8 4.38 4.66 -24.13
CA ASN A 8 4.54 4.49 -22.71
C ASN A 8 5.40 5.66 -22.20
N LEU A 9 4.75 6.78 -21.85
CA LEU A 9 5.38 8.06 -21.51
C LEU A 9 6.41 7.84 -20.39
N LEU A 10 6.09 6.97 -19.44
CA LEU A 10 6.97 6.56 -18.35
C LEU A 10 8.16 5.71 -18.81
N LEU A 11 7.98 4.82 -19.79
CA LEU A 11 9.06 4.00 -20.34
C LEU A 11 10.02 4.85 -21.21
N SER A 12 9.46 5.78 -21.99
CA SER A 12 10.25 6.77 -22.75
C SER A 12 10.88 7.82 -21.83
N PHE A 13 10.30 8.10 -20.66
CA PHE A 13 10.85 8.94 -19.61
C PHE A 13 12.01 8.23 -18.89
N ALA A 14 11.88 6.94 -18.56
CA ALA A 14 12.93 6.10 -18.00
C ALA A 14 14.12 5.92 -18.97
N GLN A 15 13.86 5.77 -20.27
CA GLN A 15 14.91 5.74 -21.30
C GLN A 15 15.56 7.12 -21.52
N ARG A 16 14.82 8.23 -21.34
CA ARG A 16 15.37 9.60 -21.39
C ARG A 16 16.13 9.99 -20.12
N LEU A 17 15.84 9.37 -18.98
CA LEU A 17 16.61 9.48 -17.74
C LEU A 17 18.06 8.98 -17.92
N GLN A 18 18.32 8.04 -18.83
CA GLN A 18 19.68 7.66 -19.22
C GLN A 18 20.44 8.76 -20.00
N GLN A 19 19.75 9.76 -20.55
CA GLN A 19 20.35 10.87 -21.29
C GLN A 19 20.30 12.14 -20.43
N GLY A 20 21.46 12.54 -19.87
CA GLY A 20 21.65 13.58 -18.85
C GLY A 20 21.06 15.00 -19.07
N ALA A 21 20.29 15.24 -20.13
CA ALA A 21 19.61 16.51 -20.38
C ALA A 21 18.42 16.77 -19.43
N GLN A 22 17.65 15.75 -19.03
CA GLN A 22 16.61 15.92 -18.01
C GLN A 22 17.16 15.99 -16.58
N VAL A 23 18.29 15.33 -16.32
CA VAL A 23 19.07 15.45 -15.07
C VAL A 23 19.53 16.90 -14.86
N ALA A 24 20.05 17.56 -15.90
CA ALA A 24 20.39 18.97 -15.85
C ALA A 24 19.16 19.87 -15.62
N LEU A 25 18.02 19.53 -16.23
CA LEU A 25 16.77 20.28 -16.09
C LEU A 25 16.12 20.13 -14.71
N ALA A 26 16.18 18.94 -14.11
CA ALA A 26 15.69 18.65 -12.76
C ALA A 26 16.54 19.32 -11.67
N LEU A 27 17.85 19.47 -11.89
CA LEU A 27 18.73 20.24 -11.01
C LEU A 27 18.56 21.77 -11.18
N HIS A 28 18.04 22.25 -12.33
CA HIS A 28 17.86 23.68 -12.62
C HIS A 28 16.44 24.22 -12.39
N ARG A 29 15.42 23.36 -12.30
CA ARG A 29 14.06 23.81 -11.98
C ARG A 29 13.84 23.82 -10.47
N ARG A 30 13.47 24.99 -9.93
CA ARG A 30 12.81 25.08 -8.62
C ARG A 30 11.61 24.14 -8.64
N GLY A 31 11.55 23.22 -7.68
CA GLY A 31 10.39 22.34 -7.52
C GLY A 31 9.12 23.15 -7.29
N LEU A 32 7.97 22.51 -7.44
CA LEU A 32 6.69 23.09 -7.01
C LEU A 32 6.58 23.14 -5.48
N VAL A 33 7.33 22.27 -4.80
CA VAL A 33 7.41 22.14 -3.35
C VAL A 33 8.88 22.13 -2.95
N GLU A 34 9.24 22.99 -1.99
CA GLU A 34 10.58 23.02 -1.41
C GLU A 34 10.75 21.89 -0.39
N HIS A 35 11.99 21.44 -0.16
CA HIS A 35 12.28 20.35 0.78
C HIS A 35 11.72 20.61 2.18
N GLU A 36 11.82 21.84 2.67
CA GLU A 36 11.33 22.22 4.00
C GLU A 36 9.81 22.07 4.13
N ASP A 37 9.05 22.32 3.06
CA ASP A 37 7.60 22.17 3.07
C ASP A 37 7.20 20.69 3.05
N LEU A 38 7.93 19.85 2.28
CA LEU A 38 7.75 18.40 2.30
C LEU A 38 8.06 17.83 3.69
N GLU A 39 9.19 18.22 4.30
CA GLU A 39 9.57 17.76 5.63
C GLU A 39 8.57 18.20 6.69
N ARG A 40 8.01 19.41 6.60
CA ARG A 40 6.92 19.87 7.47
C ARG A 40 5.66 19.02 7.30
N ALA A 41 5.27 18.68 6.07
CA ALA A 41 4.12 17.81 5.82
C ALA A 41 4.34 16.39 6.35
N VAL A 42 5.54 15.83 6.14
CA VAL A 42 5.93 14.53 6.68
C VAL A 42 5.93 14.55 8.21
N ALA A 43 6.50 15.58 8.84
CA ALA A 43 6.53 15.71 10.29
C ALA A 43 5.13 15.82 10.92
N PHE A 44 4.16 16.37 10.18
CA PHE A 44 2.76 16.43 10.59
C PHE A 44 2.07 15.05 10.56
N LEU A 45 2.36 14.22 9.55
CA LEU A 45 1.70 12.93 9.34
C LEU A 45 2.39 11.77 10.05
N ILE A 46 3.71 11.85 10.22
CA ILE A 46 4.56 10.73 10.63
C ILE A 46 5.22 11.07 11.97
N PRO A 47 5.15 10.17 12.96
CA PRO A 47 5.77 10.38 14.26
C PRO A 47 7.31 10.41 14.13
N GLU A 48 7.96 11.02 15.11
CA GLU A 48 9.41 10.94 15.23
C GLU A 48 9.78 9.55 15.72
N ALA A 49 10.43 8.77 14.86
CA ALA A 49 10.81 7.39 15.14
C ALA A 49 12.01 6.99 14.28
N ARG A 50 12.74 5.96 14.72
CA ARG A 50 13.75 5.30 13.89
C ARG A 50 13.14 4.10 13.18
N ILE A 51 13.49 3.86 11.92
CA ILE A 51 12.95 2.74 11.14
C ILE A 51 13.18 1.41 11.86
N GLU A 52 14.38 1.19 12.38
CA GLU A 52 14.75 -0.04 13.11
C GLU A 52 14.02 -0.24 14.45
N SER A 53 13.32 0.78 14.94
CA SER A 53 12.52 0.71 16.17
C SER A 53 11.04 0.43 15.93
N LEU A 54 10.63 0.37 14.65
CA LEU A 54 9.24 0.11 14.30
C LEU A 54 8.84 -1.34 14.63
N PRO A 55 7.58 -1.56 15.07
CA PRO A 55 7.09 -2.88 15.43
C PRO A 55 7.01 -3.84 14.23
N GLN A 56 6.92 -3.30 13.02
CA GLN A 56 6.96 -4.06 11.78
C GLN A 56 8.19 -3.65 10.96
N PRO A 57 8.86 -4.61 10.28
CA PRO A 57 9.91 -4.29 9.33
C PRO A 57 9.38 -3.30 8.28
N PHE A 58 10.10 -2.19 8.12
CA PHE A 58 9.74 -1.12 7.18
C PHE A 58 10.92 -0.81 6.26
N ALA A 59 10.62 -0.51 5.00
CA ALA A 59 11.56 0.03 4.04
C ALA A 59 10.90 1.18 3.29
N ALA A 60 11.55 2.35 3.26
CA ALA A 60 11.23 3.39 2.29
C ALA A 60 12.11 3.17 1.06
N VAL A 61 11.51 2.99 -0.11
CA VAL A 61 12.27 2.74 -1.34
C VAL A 61 12.53 4.05 -2.05
N VAL A 62 13.79 4.29 -2.39
CA VAL A 62 14.22 5.47 -3.13
C VAL A 62 14.89 5.07 -4.43
N THR A 63 14.90 5.97 -5.40
CA THR A 63 15.73 5.81 -6.60
C THR A 63 17.04 6.55 -6.39
N ASP A 64 18.17 5.83 -6.41
CA ASP A 64 19.49 6.47 -6.40
C ASP A 64 19.71 7.23 -7.71
N PHE A 65 19.90 8.53 -7.62
CA PHE A 65 19.93 9.41 -8.79
C PHE A 65 21.14 9.13 -9.71
N ALA A 66 22.27 8.73 -9.15
CA ALA A 66 23.49 8.49 -9.91
C ALA A 66 23.44 7.18 -10.67
N THR A 67 22.80 6.16 -10.11
CA THR A 67 22.78 4.80 -10.65
C THR A 67 21.46 4.40 -11.32
N GLY A 68 20.38 5.13 -11.05
CA GLY A 68 19.03 4.79 -11.52
C GLY A 68 18.49 3.49 -10.93
N LYS A 69 18.98 3.08 -9.75
CA LYS A 69 18.58 1.82 -9.10
C LYS A 69 17.74 2.08 -7.86
N ALA A 70 16.86 1.13 -7.55
CA ALA A 70 16.12 1.11 -6.30
C ALA A 70 17.07 0.86 -5.12
N VAL A 71 16.84 1.58 -4.02
CA VAL A 71 17.53 1.41 -2.75
C VAL A 71 16.49 1.38 -1.63
N ALA A 72 16.49 0.31 -0.83
CA ALA A 72 15.63 0.18 0.33
C ALA A 72 16.28 0.79 1.57
N LEU A 73 15.69 1.88 2.08
CA LEU A 73 16.08 2.51 3.35
C LEU A 73 15.40 1.76 4.50
N THR A 74 16.16 0.94 5.21
CA THR A 74 15.65 0.04 6.26
C THR A 74 16.10 0.42 7.67
N ARG A 75 16.86 1.51 7.80
CA ARG A 75 17.40 2.03 9.06
C ARG A 75 17.50 3.56 8.97
N GLY A 76 17.54 4.22 10.11
CA GLY A 76 17.68 5.68 10.19
C GLY A 76 16.39 6.38 10.59
N ASP A 77 16.34 7.69 10.37
CA ASP A 77 15.18 8.51 10.70
C ASP A 77 14.00 8.22 9.76
N LEU A 78 12.84 7.90 10.34
CA LEU A 78 11.65 7.52 9.56
C LEU A 78 11.14 8.68 8.69
N ARG A 79 11.13 9.90 9.22
CA ARG A 79 10.61 11.07 8.49
C ARG A 79 11.53 11.40 7.33
N GLN A 80 12.84 11.38 7.54
CA GLN A 80 13.83 11.59 6.50
C GLN A 80 13.71 10.53 5.40
N ALA A 81 13.59 9.26 5.76
CA ALA A 81 13.46 8.17 4.80
C ALA A 81 12.17 8.31 3.95
N VAL A 82 11.05 8.68 4.57
CA VAL A 82 9.78 8.90 3.84
C VAL A 82 9.84 10.17 2.98
N ALA A 83 10.44 11.26 3.46
CA ALA A 83 10.64 12.47 2.67
C ALA A 83 11.51 12.20 1.44
N ALA A 84 12.62 11.48 1.62
CA ALA A 84 13.49 11.05 0.55
C ALA A 84 12.76 10.18 -0.49
N SER A 85 11.94 9.23 -0.02
CA SER A 85 11.11 8.36 -0.86
C SER A 85 9.94 9.07 -1.54
N SER A 86 9.64 10.32 -1.17
CA SER A 86 8.57 11.14 -1.72
C SER A 86 9.08 12.27 -2.63
N ALA A 87 10.37 12.25 -3.00
CA ALA A 87 11.02 13.27 -3.82
C ALA A 87 10.68 13.11 -5.31
N VAL A 88 9.41 13.36 -5.66
CA VAL A 88 8.87 13.12 -7.00
C VAL A 88 9.48 14.09 -8.03
N PRO A 89 10.14 13.61 -9.10
CA PRO A 89 10.74 14.46 -10.13
C PRO A 89 9.76 15.49 -10.71
N GLY A 90 10.18 16.76 -10.73
CA GLY A 90 9.39 17.87 -11.25
C GLY A 90 8.37 18.46 -10.26
N VAL A 91 8.15 17.81 -9.11
CA VAL A 91 7.33 18.35 -8.00
C VAL A 91 8.25 18.74 -6.86
N VAL A 92 9.09 17.82 -6.41
CA VAL A 92 10.08 18.00 -5.34
C VAL A 92 11.47 17.81 -5.96
N PRO A 93 12.45 18.68 -5.67
CA PRO A 93 13.82 18.48 -6.15
C PRO A 93 14.44 17.18 -5.60
N PRO A 94 15.53 16.66 -6.19
CA PRO A 94 16.22 15.49 -5.67
C PRO A 94 16.64 15.68 -4.21
N TYR A 95 16.32 14.71 -3.37
CA TYR A 95 16.56 14.78 -1.93
C TYR A 95 17.99 14.38 -1.57
N GLY A 96 18.66 15.19 -0.75
CA GLY A 96 20.01 14.89 -0.26
C GLY A 96 19.96 13.91 0.92
N LEU A 97 20.54 12.73 0.76
CA LEU A 97 20.60 11.70 1.79
C LEU A 97 21.99 11.05 1.83
N ASP A 98 22.67 11.13 2.98
CA ASP A 98 23.98 10.52 3.22
C ASP A 98 25.03 10.78 2.12
N GLY A 99 25.09 12.02 1.63
CA GLY A 99 26.02 12.43 0.57
C GLY A 99 25.62 11.98 -0.83
N ARG A 100 24.39 11.47 -1.02
CA ARG A 100 23.81 11.09 -2.31
C ARG A 100 22.59 11.94 -2.60
N TYR A 101 22.20 11.98 -3.87
CA TYR A 101 20.88 12.47 -4.27
C TYR A 101 19.98 11.29 -4.60
N VAL A 102 18.75 11.35 -4.11
CA VAL A 102 17.75 10.33 -4.33
C VAL A 102 16.44 10.95 -4.81
N LEU A 103 15.64 10.16 -5.51
CA LEU A 103 14.31 10.50 -5.97
C LEU A 103 13.30 9.55 -5.35
N ASP A 104 12.02 9.86 -5.57
CA ASP A 104 10.90 8.96 -5.32
C ASP A 104 11.17 7.53 -5.84
N GLY A 105 10.85 6.53 -5.03
CA GLY A 105 11.06 5.12 -5.36
C GLY A 105 10.21 4.65 -6.54
N GLY A 106 9.05 5.25 -6.74
CA GLY A 106 8.11 4.93 -7.82
C GLY A 106 8.66 5.20 -9.23
N VAL A 107 9.77 5.93 -9.35
CA VAL A 107 10.47 6.12 -10.64
C VAL A 107 10.98 4.79 -11.20
N VAL A 108 11.41 3.87 -10.33
CA VAL A 108 11.97 2.56 -10.73
C VAL A 108 11.23 1.38 -10.13
N ALA A 109 10.51 1.59 -9.03
CA ALA A 109 9.80 0.58 -8.26
C ALA A 109 8.43 1.14 -7.86
N GLU A 110 7.52 1.28 -8.83
CA GLU A 110 6.13 1.75 -8.64
C GLU A 110 5.41 0.94 -7.54
N VAL A 111 5.69 -0.36 -7.50
CA VAL A 111 5.36 -1.24 -6.37
C VAL A 111 6.64 -1.95 -5.94
N PRO A 112 7.21 -1.67 -4.74
CA PRO A 112 8.51 -2.19 -4.31
C PRO A 112 8.44 -3.64 -3.82
N VAL A 113 8.01 -4.53 -4.72
CA VAL A 113 7.80 -5.95 -4.43
C VAL A 113 9.13 -6.63 -4.05
N GLU A 114 10.19 -6.34 -4.78
CA GLU A 114 11.51 -6.95 -4.58
C GLU A 114 12.15 -6.57 -3.24
N GLU A 115 12.02 -5.30 -2.85
CA GLU A 115 12.53 -4.78 -1.58
C GLU A 115 11.71 -5.31 -0.40
N ALA A 116 10.38 -5.30 -0.50
CA ALA A 116 9.49 -5.88 0.51
C ALA A 116 9.80 -7.37 0.73
N ARG A 117 10.06 -8.07 -0.37
CA ARG A 117 10.45 -9.48 -0.42
C ARG A 117 11.81 -9.76 0.21
N ALA A 118 12.77 -8.85 0.10
CA ALA A 118 14.07 -8.95 0.78
C ALA A 118 13.96 -8.63 2.28
N LEU A 119 13.04 -7.73 2.66
CA LEU A 119 12.87 -7.24 4.03
C LEU A 119 12.27 -8.28 4.97
N VAL A 120 11.30 -9.06 4.48
CA VAL A 120 10.60 -10.07 5.27
C VAL A 120 10.56 -11.38 4.47
N PRO A 121 11.55 -12.28 4.64
CA PRO A 121 11.56 -13.58 3.98
C PRO A 121 10.58 -14.53 4.66
N ARG A 122 9.30 -14.17 4.69
CA ARG A 122 8.22 -15.01 5.20
C ARG A 122 7.40 -15.55 4.03
N PRO A 123 6.87 -16.78 4.16
CA PRO A 123 5.93 -17.30 3.19
C PRO A 123 4.66 -16.44 3.18
N VAL A 124 4.17 -16.14 1.99
CA VAL A 124 2.94 -15.38 1.74
C VAL A 124 1.92 -16.33 1.13
N VAL A 125 0.70 -16.32 1.66
CA VAL A 125 -0.42 -17.02 1.03
C VAL A 125 -1.34 -15.97 0.40
N ALA A 126 -1.39 -15.96 -0.93
CA ALA A 126 -2.25 -15.05 -1.69
C ALA A 126 -3.56 -15.78 -2.03
N VAL A 127 -4.68 -15.27 -1.52
CA VAL A 127 -6.01 -15.82 -1.74
C VAL A 127 -6.77 -14.94 -2.72
N ASP A 128 -7.25 -15.51 -3.82
CA ASP A 128 -8.04 -14.80 -4.83
C ASP A 128 -9.28 -15.63 -5.21
N VAL A 129 -10.39 -14.95 -5.49
CA VAL A 129 -11.62 -15.58 -5.98
C VAL A 129 -11.56 -15.86 -7.49
N GLY A 130 -10.77 -15.08 -8.23
CA GLY A 130 -10.47 -15.25 -9.63
C GLY A 130 -9.41 -16.32 -9.89
N LYS A 131 -9.02 -16.43 -11.17
CA LYS A 131 -7.93 -17.30 -11.64
C LYS A 131 -7.01 -16.51 -12.55
N GLY A 132 -5.70 -16.73 -12.42
CA GLY A 132 -4.69 -16.10 -13.28
C GLY A 132 -4.46 -14.60 -13.03
N GLN A 133 -4.91 -14.05 -11.90
CA GLN A 133 -4.82 -12.60 -11.65
C GLN A 133 -3.46 -12.16 -11.07
N LEU A 134 -2.85 -12.99 -10.22
CA LEU A 134 -1.54 -12.68 -9.66
C LEU A 134 -0.46 -12.64 -10.75
N ASP A 135 0.40 -11.62 -10.70
CA ASP A 135 1.53 -11.42 -11.62
C ASP A 135 2.44 -12.66 -11.70
N TRP A 136 2.99 -12.91 -12.88
CA TRP A 136 3.79 -14.10 -13.16
C TRP A 136 5.06 -14.19 -12.30
N SER A 137 5.72 -13.07 -12.02
CA SER A 137 6.94 -13.05 -11.18
C SER A 137 6.63 -13.50 -9.75
N LEU A 138 5.49 -13.06 -9.20
CA LEU A 138 5.01 -13.45 -7.88
C LEU A 138 4.58 -14.92 -7.84
N ARG A 139 3.94 -15.42 -8.90
CA ARG A 139 3.57 -16.85 -8.99
C ARG A 139 4.75 -17.79 -8.99
N GLN A 140 5.88 -17.36 -9.54
CA GLN A 140 7.09 -18.16 -9.59
C GLN A 140 7.91 -18.07 -8.30
N ASP A 141 7.58 -17.17 -7.37
CA ASP A 141 8.34 -17.03 -6.15
C ASP A 141 8.07 -18.21 -5.20
N PRO A 142 9.10 -18.96 -4.76
CA PRO A 142 8.93 -20.13 -3.90
C PRO A 142 8.34 -19.80 -2.51
N ARG A 143 8.29 -18.53 -2.11
CA ARG A 143 7.66 -18.09 -0.86
C ARG A 143 6.18 -17.78 -1.03
N VAL A 144 5.69 -17.64 -2.27
CA VAL A 144 4.30 -17.27 -2.53
C VAL A 144 3.50 -18.53 -2.86
N ARG A 145 2.50 -18.82 -2.03
CA ARG A 145 1.52 -19.86 -2.31
C ARG A 145 0.23 -19.20 -2.76
N VAL A 146 -0.16 -19.43 -4.00
CA VAL A 146 -1.41 -18.88 -4.56
C VAL A 146 -2.55 -19.86 -4.35
N VAL A 147 -3.65 -19.37 -3.79
CA VAL A 147 -4.90 -20.11 -3.59
C VAL A 147 -5.99 -19.39 -4.37
N GLU A 148 -6.46 -20.00 -5.45
CA GLU A 148 -7.37 -19.37 -6.41
C GLU A 148 -8.74 -20.03 -6.44
N GLY A 149 -9.74 -19.29 -6.89
CA GLY A 149 -11.12 -19.79 -7.01
C GLY A 149 -11.84 -19.93 -5.67
N ILE A 150 -11.29 -19.37 -4.58
CA ILE A 150 -11.91 -19.42 -3.26
C ILE A 150 -12.50 -18.05 -2.93
N ASN A 151 -13.81 -18.04 -2.64
CA ASN A 151 -14.45 -16.87 -2.10
C ASN A 151 -14.08 -16.72 -0.61
N ALA A 152 -13.48 -15.59 -0.24
CA ALA A 152 -13.02 -15.31 1.12
C ALA A 152 -14.11 -15.47 2.21
N ARG A 153 -15.40 -15.35 1.86
CA ARG A 153 -16.53 -15.62 2.75
C ARG A 153 -16.60 -17.06 3.26
N TYR A 154 -16.02 -18.00 2.52
CA TYR A 154 -16.02 -19.43 2.82
C TYR A 154 -14.64 -19.98 3.17
N LEU A 155 -13.62 -19.11 3.19
CA LEU A 155 -12.24 -19.49 3.48
C LEU A 155 -12.14 -20.25 4.81
N GLN A 156 -11.44 -21.38 4.78
CA GLN A 156 -11.10 -22.19 5.95
C GLN A 156 -9.58 -22.22 6.16
N PRO A 157 -9.10 -22.49 7.40
CA PRO A 157 -7.67 -22.67 7.66
C PRO A 157 -6.99 -23.67 6.74
N GLU A 158 -7.65 -24.78 6.41
CA GLU A 158 -7.08 -25.86 5.61
C GLU A 158 -6.76 -25.40 4.17
N ASP A 159 -7.58 -24.50 3.62
CA ASP A 159 -7.36 -23.90 2.30
C ASP A 159 -6.02 -23.15 2.25
N VAL A 160 -5.66 -22.52 3.36
CA VAL A 160 -4.44 -21.72 3.51
C VAL A 160 -3.25 -22.48 4.12
N GLY A 161 -3.41 -23.78 4.38
CA GLY A 161 -2.36 -24.64 4.96
C GLY A 161 -2.29 -24.60 6.49
N GLY A 162 -3.34 -24.09 7.15
CA GLY A 162 -3.45 -23.90 8.60
C GLY A 162 -3.66 -22.44 9.00
N GLY A 163 -3.77 -22.18 10.31
CA GLY A 163 -3.73 -20.83 10.89
C GLY A 163 -2.36 -20.48 11.47
N CYS A 164 -2.25 -19.29 12.08
CA CYS A 164 -1.04 -18.68 12.68
C CYS A 164 -0.33 -17.63 11.81
N PHE A 165 -1.09 -16.81 11.08
CA PHE A 165 -0.55 -15.63 10.39
C PHE A 165 -0.37 -14.47 11.36
N GLN A 166 0.82 -13.86 11.38
CA GLN A 166 1.07 -12.65 12.17
C GLN A 166 0.46 -11.39 11.55
N LEU A 167 0.21 -11.42 10.23
CA LEU A 167 -0.40 -10.33 9.48
C LEU A 167 -1.28 -10.92 8.39
N VAL A 168 -2.51 -10.42 8.29
CA VAL A 168 -3.43 -10.68 7.18
C VAL A 168 -3.87 -9.34 6.60
N THR A 169 -3.68 -9.15 5.30
CA THR A 169 -4.15 -7.95 4.58
C THR A 169 -5.42 -8.27 3.81
N VAL A 170 -6.40 -7.37 3.83
CA VAL A 170 -7.71 -7.59 3.21
C VAL A 170 -8.05 -6.44 2.29
N ASP A 171 -8.02 -6.72 1.00
CA ASP A 171 -8.57 -5.86 -0.05
C ASP A 171 -9.58 -6.67 -0.85
N VAL A 172 -10.87 -6.50 -0.55
CA VAL A 172 -11.95 -7.21 -1.23
C VAL A 172 -12.91 -6.22 -1.86
N SER A 173 -13.46 -6.60 -3.02
CA SER A 173 -14.43 -5.80 -3.74
C SER A 173 -15.74 -6.57 -3.92
N PHE A 174 -16.85 -5.84 -4.06
CA PHE A 174 -18.20 -6.41 -4.26
C PHE A 174 -18.75 -7.26 -3.10
N ILE A 175 -18.08 -7.24 -1.96
CA ILE A 175 -18.50 -7.89 -0.73
C ILE A 175 -18.22 -6.94 0.44
N SER A 176 -19.11 -6.95 1.42
CA SER A 176 -18.84 -6.27 2.69
C SER A 176 -17.79 -7.04 3.47
N VAL A 177 -16.79 -6.34 3.99
CA VAL A 177 -15.68 -6.96 4.73
C VAL A 177 -16.14 -7.58 6.04
N THR A 178 -17.28 -7.16 6.59
CA THR A 178 -17.88 -7.75 7.79
C THR A 178 -18.26 -9.23 7.59
N LEU A 179 -18.49 -9.67 6.34
CA LEU A 179 -18.73 -11.08 6.01
C LEU A 179 -17.44 -11.90 5.93
N VAL A 180 -16.29 -11.24 5.78
CA VAL A 180 -14.97 -11.86 5.63
C VAL A 180 -14.27 -11.93 6.99
N LEU A 181 -14.35 -10.88 7.81
CA LEU A 181 -13.68 -10.79 9.11
C LEU A 181 -13.82 -12.05 10.00
N PRO A 182 -15.01 -12.67 10.19
CA PRO A 182 -15.14 -13.86 11.03
C PRO A 182 -14.34 -15.06 10.52
N ARG A 183 -14.09 -15.13 9.20
CA ARG A 183 -13.30 -16.21 8.58
C ARG A 183 -11.80 -16.03 8.74
N LEU A 184 -11.36 -14.81 9.02
CA LEU A 184 -9.93 -14.50 9.19
C LEU A 184 -9.46 -14.73 10.61
N LEU A 185 -10.34 -14.67 11.62
CA LEU A 185 -9.96 -14.88 13.02
C LEU A 185 -9.25 -16.22 13.27
N PRO A 186 -9.74 -17.37 12.76
CA PRO A 186 -9.05 -18.65 12.96
C PRO A 186 -7.71 -18.75 12.25
N LEU A 187 -7.43 -17.81 11.32
CA LEU A 187 -6.17 -17.76 10.59
C LEU A 187 -5.11 -16.97 11.36
N LEU A 188 -5.50 -16.08 12.27
CA LEU A 188 -4.56 -15.21 12.98
C LEU A 188 -3.80 -15.97 14.07
N ALA A 189 -2.52 -15.62 14.22
CA ALA A 189 -1.78 -15.92 15.44
C ALA A 189 -2.34 -15.09 16.61
N PRO A 190 -2.09 -15.49 17.88
CA PRO A 190 -2.30 -14.61 19.02
C PRO A 190 -1.59 -13.27 18.81
N GLU A 191 -2.26 -12.16 19.13
CA GLU A 191 -1.76 -10.80 18.90
C GLU A 191 -1.50 -10.45 17.41
N GLY A 192 -1.99 -11.28 16.48
CA GLY A 192 -1.88 -11.10 15.04
C GLY A 192 -2.65 -9.88 14.55
N LEU A 193 -2.15 -9.29 13.46
CA LEU A 193 -2.69 -8.07 12.88
C LEU A 193 -3.54 -8.33 11.63
N LEU A 194 -4.58 -7.53 11.47
CA LEU A 194 -5.39 -7.42 10.26
C LEU A 194 -5.27 -6.00 9.72
N CYS A 195 -4.78 -5.85 8.49
CA CYS A 195 -4.84 -4.58 7.78
C CYS A 195 -5.97 -4.65 6.75
N VAL A 196 -7.05 -3.92 6.99
CA VAL A 196 -8.29 -4.05 6.23
C VAL A 196 -8.56 -2.75 5.47
N LEU A 197 -8.66 -2.82 4.14
CA LEU A 197 -9.11 -1.70 3.34
C LEU A 197 -10.65 -1.66 3.32
N VAL A 198 -11.22 -0.72 4.06
CA VAL A 198 -12.66 -0.48 4.09
C VAL A 198 -13.05 0.38 2.90
N LYS A 199 -13.97 -0.15 2.10
CA LYS A 199 -14.48 0.46 0.88
C LYS A 199 -15.95 0.83 1.07
N PRO A 200 -16.29 2.09 1.45
CA PRO A 200 -17.66 2.47 1.82
C PRO A 200 -18.73 2.06 0.79
N GLN A 201 -18.41 2.07 -0.50
CA GLN A 201 -19.31 1.66 -1.59
C GLN A 201 -19.81 0.20 -1.48
N PHE A 202 -19.11 -0.67 -0.75
CA PHE A 202 -19.53 -2.04 -0.49
C PHE A 202 -20.16 -2.24 0.90
N GLU A 203 -20.17 -1.19 1.72
CA GLU A 203 -20.62 -1.22 3.12
C GLU A 203 -21.95 -0.50 3.37
N VAL A 204 -22.23 0.59 2.64
CA VAL A 204 -23.41 1.46 2.86
C VAL A 204 -24.76 0.84 2.48
N GLY A 205 -24.77 -0.36 1.91
CA GLY A 205 -25.98 -1.06 1.47
C GLY A 205 -26.63 -0.49 0.20
N LYS A 206 -27.72 -1.13 -0.25
CA LYS A 206 -28.42 -0.75 -1.48
C LYS A 206 -29.10 0.61 -1.31
N GLY A 207 -28.99 1.49 -2.31
CA GLY A 207 -29.64 2.81 -2.34
C GLY A 207 -28.77 3.98 -1.86
N HIS A 208 -27.65 3.71 -1.18
CA HIS A 208 -26.72 4.73 -0.68
C HIS A 208 -25.48 4.95 -1.56
N VAL A 209 -25.42 4.24 -2.70
CA VAL A 209 -24.35 4.37 -3.68
C VAL A 209 -24.83 5.26 -4.82
N GLY A 210 -24.17 6.40 -5.02
CA GLY A 210 -24.55 7.37 -6.03
C GLY A 210 -24.17 6.94 -7.47
N LYS A 211 -24.51 7.80 -8.44
CA LYS A 211 -24.13 7.60 -9.85
C LYS A 211 -22.62 7.36 -9.99
N GLY A 212 -22.27 6.31 -10.74
CA GLY A 212 -20.89 5.88 -10.95
C GLY A 212 -20.34 4.95 -9.87
N GLY A 213 -21.16 4.47 -8.93
CA GLY A 213 -20.68 3.57 -7.87
C GLY A 213 -19.95 4.29 -6.74
N VAL A 214 -20.17 5.60 -6.57
CA VAL A 214 -19.39 6.45 -5.66
C VAL A 214 -20.21 6.93 -4.46
N VAL A 215 -19.65 6.79 -3.25
CA VAL A 215 -20.23 7.31 -2.01
C VAL A 215 -19.68 8.70 -1.72
N ARG A 216 -20.41 9.73 -2.18
CA ARG A 216 -20.01 11.14 -2.04
C ARG A 216 -20.31 11.73 -0.68
N ASP A 217 -21.34 11.24 -0.01
CA ASP A 217 -21.75 11.73 1.31
C ASP A 217 -20.72 11.33 2.39
N PRO A 218 -20.07 12.30 3.06
CA PRO A 218 -19.14 12.02 4.15
C PRO A 218 -19.77 11.26 5.32
N GLN A 219 -21.05 11.52 5.64
CA GLN A 219 -21.74 10.86 6.74
C GLN A 219 -21.96 9.38 6.45
N LEU A 220 -22.32 9.04 5.20
CA LEU A 220 -22.45 7.65 4.77
C LEU A 220 -21.10 6.92 4.78
N ARG A 221 -20.00 7.60 4.40
CA ARG A 221 -18.66 7.00 4.49
C ARG A 221 -18.25 6.71 5.93
N GLU A 222 -18.39 7.69 6.83
CA GLU A 222 -18.06 7.50 8.23
C GLU A 222 -18.96 6.42 8.87
N ALA A 223 -20.26 6.41 8.58
CA ALA A 223 -21.17 5.38 9.07
C ALA A 223 -20.76 3.97 8.61
N ALA A 224 -20.30 3.83 7.37
CA ALA A 224 -19.76 2.55 6.86
C ALA A 224 -18.52 2.10 7.64
N ILE A 225 -17.56 3.01 7.88
CA ILE A 225 -16.35 2.72 8.65
C ILE A 225 -16.71 2.33 10.09
N GLN A 226 -17.58 3.09 10.74
CA GLN A 226 -18.04 2.83 12.11
C GLN A 226 -18.77 1.48 12.23
N ARG A 227 -19.53 1.08 11.20
CA ARG A 227 -20.14 -0.25 11.15
C ARG A 227 -19.09 -1.35 11.13
N VAL A 228 -18.05 -1.22 10.29
CA VAL A 228 -16.97 -2.22 10.25
C VAL A 228 -16.21 -2.28 11.56
N ILE A 229 -15.94 -1.12 12.19
CA ILE A 229 -15.31 -1.05 13.52
C ILE A 229 -16.16 -1.79 14.56
N ALA A 230 -17.47 -1.51 14.62
CA ALA A 230 -18.36 -2.13 15.59
C ALA A 230 -18.41 -3.67 15.42
N GLU A 231 -18.49 -4.15 14.18
CA GLU A 231 -18.47 -5.59 13.87
C GLU A 231 -17.13 -6.22 14.24
N ALA A 232 -16.01 -5.57 13.93
CA ALA A 232 -14.68 -6.04 14.33
C ALA A 232 -14.55 -6.15 15.86
N GLN A 233 -15.02 -5.14 16.60
CA GLN A 233 -15.04 -5.14 18.06
C GLN A 233 -15.93 -6.24 18.64
N ALA A 234 -17.11 -6.48 18.04
CA ALA A 234 -18.00 -7.56 18.43
C ALA A 234 -17.37 -8.95 18.21
N LEU A 235 -16.49 -9.07 17.21
CA LEU A 235 -15.67 -10.25 16.96
C LEU A 235 -14.45 -10.37 17.89
N GLY A 236 -14.27 -9.44 18.83
CA GLY A 236 -13.17 -9.44 19.79
C GLY A 236 -11.87 -8.83 19.28
N LEU A 237 -11.87 -8.18 18.10
CA LEU A 237 -10.71 -7.45 17.60
C LEU A 237 -10.58 -6.08 18.28
N GLU A 238 -9.35 -5.66 18.53
CA GLU A 238 -9.01 -4.30 18.92
C GLU A 238 -8.75 -3.44 17.69
N VAL A 239 -9.25 -2.20 17.67
CA VAL A 239 -8.89 -1.21 16.64
C VAL A 239 -7.61 -0.51 17.09
N VAL A 240 -6.51 -0.76 16.40
CA VAL A 240 -5.20 -0.16 16.69
C VAL A 240 -5.09 1.23 16.07
N SER A 241 -5.48 1.36 14.80
CA SER A 241 -5.43 2.63 14.08
C SER A 241 -6.36 2.64 12.86
N ARG A 242 -6.64 3.85 12.38
CA ARG A 242 -7.37 4.13 11.14
C ARG A 242 -6.57 5.11 10.29
N CYS A 243 -6.54 4.92 8.98
CA CYS A 243 -5.77 5.76 8.05
C CYS A 243 -6.49 5.87 6.70
N PRO A 244 -6.75 7.07 6.17
CA PRO A 244 -7.26 7.22 4.81
C PRO A 244 -6.32 6.57 3.78
N SER A 245 -6.88 5.87 2.78
CA SER A 245 -6.09 5.43 1.64
C SER A 245 -5.54 6.65 0.89
N PRO A 246 -4.23 6.68 0.54
CA PRO A 246 -3.64 7.81 -0.18
C PRO A 246 -4.16 7.90 -1.62
N LEU A 247 -4.65 6.77 -2.17
CA LEU A 247 -5.20 6.68 -3.50
C LEU A 247 -6.71 6.41 -3.41
N PRO A 248 -7.54 7.15 -4.17
CA PRO A 248 -8.94 6.79 -4.31
C PRO A 248 -9.07 5.51 -5.14
N GLY A 249 -10.13 4.74 -4.90
CA GLY A 249 -10.47 3.60 -5.74
C GLY A 249 -10.71 4.01 -7.21
N PRO A 250 -10.77 3.08 -8.17
CA PRO A 250 -10.82 3.39 -9.61
C PRO A 250 -11.95 4.33 -10.05
N ALA A 251 -13.09 4.29 -9.33
CA ALA A 251 -14.24 5.16 -9.58
C ALA A 251 -14.19 6.50 -8.81
N GLY A 252 -13.14 6.75 -8.03
CA GLY A 252 -12.99 7.93 -7.17
C GLY A 252 -13.54 7.76 -5.74
N ASN A 253 -13.76 6.51 -5.27
CA ASN A 253 -14.19 6.29 -3.89
C ASN A 253 -13.04 6.57 -2.93
N LEU A 254 -13.35 7.27 -1.84
CA LEU A 254 -12.42 7.43 -0.72
C LEU A 254 -12.54 6.20 0.17
N GLU A 255 -11.41 5.51 0.37
CA GLU A 255 -11.30 4.25 1.10
C GLU A 255 -10.42 4.46 2.34
N GLU A 256 -10.56 3.63 3.35
CA GLU A 256 -9.85 3.81 4.63
C GLU A 256 -9.28 2.48 5.12
N PHE A 257 -8.00 2.47 5.50
CA PHE A 257 -7.36 1.36 6.17
C PHE A 257 -7.74 1.33 7.64
N LEU A 258 -8.13 0.15 8.13
CA LEU A 258 -8.24 -0.16 9.54
C LEU A 258 -7.15 -1.18 9.90
N LEU A 259 -6.33 -0.85 10.89
CA LEU A 259 -5.44 -1.80 11.53
C LEU A 259 -6.15 -2.36 12.76
N LEU A 260 -6.41 -3.67 12.72
CA LEU A 260 -7.05 -4.41 13.79
C LEU A 260 -6.07 -5.42 14.39
N LYS A 261 -6.28 -5.79 15.64
CA LYS A 261 -5.43 -6.74 16.36
C LYS A 261 -6.29 -7.79 17.06
N ALA A 262 -5.91 -9.06 16.93
CA ALA A 262 -6.49 -10.14 17.71
C ALA A 262 -6.09 -9.98 19.18
N LYS A 263 -7.05 -10.10 20.10
CA LYS A 263 -6.75 -10.15 21.54
C LYS A 263 -5.98 -11.45 21.85
N ALA A 264 -5.03 -11.36 22.77
CA ALA A 264 -4.33 -12.49 23.38
C ALA A 264 -5.26 -13.56 23.96
#